data_AF-A0A2M7JS46-F1
#
_entry.id   AF-A0A2M7JS46-F1
#
_cell.length_a   1.000
_cell.length_b   1.000
_cell.length_c   1.000
_cell.angle_alpha   90.00
_cell.angle_beta   90.00
_cell.angle_gamma   90.00
#
_symmetry.space_group_name_H-M   'P 1'
#
loop_
_entity.id
_entity.type
_entity.pdbx_description
1 polymer ?
#
loop_
_entity_poly.entity_id
_entity_poly.type
_entity_poly.pdbx_seq_one_letter_code
_entity_poly.pdbx_strand_id
1 'polypeptide(L)'
;GTLKDEYIRRFGTQKWEEHNRIIEDFWHGIRNKVFDLSLDYPNTRLYQDGLPVCGKEMDLVQELVKMGSRNHQILMELIQLGAKLEGTEDPKLLLEEYTYLKDASAHLDDPKGKKKYQRLAGTLLQKRDSYIG
;
A
#
# COMPACT_ATOMS: atom_id res chain seq x y z
N GLY A 1 -5.53 19.74 12.10
CA GLY A 1 -5.17 20.44 10.85
C GLY A 1 -4.78 19.41 9.82
N THR A 2 -4.26 19.77 8.66
CA THR A 2 -3.59 18.75 7.83
C THR A 2 -2.31 18.30 8.56
N LEU A 3 -1.85 17.06 8.30
CA LEU A 3 -0.56 16.55 8.82
C LEU A 3 0.59 17.52 8.52
N LYS A 4 0.54 18.14 7.33
CA LYS A 4 1.45 19.20 6.91
C LYS A 4 1.38 20.42 7.84
N ASP A 5 0.19 20.93 8.14
CA ASP A 5 0.04 22.13 9.00
C ASP A 5 0.57 21.90 10.42
N GLU A 6 0.32 20.70 10.96
CA GLU A 6 0.81 20.33 12.31
C GLU A 6 2.32 20.15 12.34
N TYR A 7 2.89 19.54 11.29
CA TYR A 7 4.33 19.40 11.15
C TYR A 7 5.02 20.75 10.97
N ILE A 8 4.51 21.61 10.09
CA ILE A 8 5.03 22.97 9.88
C ILE A 8 4.94 23.78 11.16
N ARG A 9 3.82 23.71 11.89
CA ARG A 9 3.66 24.41 13.17
C ARG A 9 4.71 23.97 14.21
N ARG A 10 5.08 22.69 14.21
CA ARG A 10 6.01 22.12 15.19
C ARG A 10 7.49 22.24 14.81
N PHE A 11 7.80 22.16 13.52
CA PHE A 11 9.18 22.01 13.02
C PHE A 11 9.58 23.06 11.98
N GLY A 12 8.64 23.88 11.50
CA GLY A 12 8.86 24.90 10.49
C GLY A 12 8.80 24.38 9.05
N THR A 13 8.56 25.29 8.11
CA THR A 13 8.42 24.98 6.68
C THR A 13 9.70 24.40 6.07
N GLN A 14 10.87 24.89 6.48
CA GLN A 14 12.15 24.39 5.96
C GLN A 14 12.37 22.90 6.27
N LYS A 15 12.04 22.44 7.48
CA LYS A 15 12.14 21.03 7.86
C LYS A 15 11.12 20.16 7.13
N TRP A 16 9.95 20.71 6.81
CA TRP A 16 8.94 20.03 5.99
C TRP A 16 9.43 19.82 4.55
N GLU A 17 10.05 20.84 3.96
CA GLU A 17 10.63 20.76 2.61
C GLU A 17 11.81 19.77 2.57
N GLU A 18 12.70 19.81 3.55
CA GLU A 18 13.80 18.86 3.69
C GLU A 18 13.29 17.43 3.84
N HIS A 19 12.29 17.21 4.70
CA HIS A 19 11.64 15.91 4.87
C HIS A 19 11.07 15.38 3.54
N ASN A 20 10.35 16.21 2.80
CA ASN A 20 9.82 15.81 1.49
C ASN A 20 10.94 15.50 0.49
N ARG A 21 12.02 16.29 0.50
CA ARG A 21 13.18 16.02 -0.38
C ARG A 21 13.81 14.67 -0.09
N ILE A 22 14.01 14.32 1.18
CA ILE A 22 14.55 13.02 1.58
C ILE A 22 13.65 11.87 1.11
N ILE A 23 12.33 12.03 1.23
CA ILE A 23 11.37 11.02 0.74
C ILE A 23 11.46 10.89 -0.79
N GLU A 24 11.53 12.01 -1.51
CA GLU A 24 11.67 12.00 -2.97
C GLU A 24 12.99 11.35 -3.42
N ASP A 25 14.11 11.70 -2.79
CA ASP A 25 15.42 11.11 -3.09
C ASP A 25 15.43 9.60 -2.82
N PHE A 26 14.76 9.16 -1.75
CA PHE A 26 14.59 7.74 -1.43
C PHE A 26 13.82 7.00 -2.54
N TRP A 27 12.68 7.53 -2.98
CA TRP A 27 11.90 6.92 -4.06
C TRP A 27 12.64 6.92 -5.40
N HIS A 28 13.37 8.00 -5.73
CA HIS A 28 14.26 8.01 -6.90
C HIS A 28 15.34 6.94 -6.80
N GLY A 29 15.94 6.76 -5.63
CA GLY A 29 16.94 5.71 -5.38
C GLY A 29 16.39 4.30 -5.61
N ILE A 30 15.20 4.00 -5.06
CA ILE A 30 14.51 2.72 -5.29
C ILE A 30 14.25 2.52 -6.78
N ARG A 31 13.66 3.52 -7.44
CA ARG A 31 13.34 3.46 -8.86
C ARG A 31 14.59 3.11 -9.67
N ASN A 32 15.66 3.87 -9.50
CA ASN A 32 16.91 3.64 -10.23
C ASN A 32 17.44 2.22 -9.99
N LYS A 33 17.46 1.75 -8.74
CA LYS A 33 17.91 0.40 -8.43
C LYS A 33 17.06 -0.69 -9.09
N VAL A 34 15.75 -0.52 -9.15
CA VAL A 34 14.86 -1.45 -9.84
C VAL A 34 15.19 -1.53 -11.34
N PHE A 35 15.38 -0.37 -11.99
CA PHE A 35 15.69 -0.34 -13.43
C PHE A 35 17.12 -0.79 -13.76
N ASP A 36 18.06 -0.62 -12.83
CA ASP A 36 19.44 -1.12 -12.97
C ASP A 36 19.51 -2.67 -12.98
N LEU A 37 18.50 -3.37 -12.44
CA LEU A 37 18.45 -4.83 -12.43
C LEU A 37 18.36 -5.46 -13.83
N SER A 38 18.05 -4.66 -14.86
CA SER A 38 17.96 -5.12 -16.26
C SER A 38 17.06 -6.37 -16.42
N LEU A 39 15.89 -6.33 -15.80
CA LEU A 39 14.94 -7.45 -15.79
C LEU A 39 14.39 -7.74 -17.19
N ASP A 40 14.11 -9.01 -17.45
CA ASP A 40 13.33 -9.44 -18.61
C ASP A 40 11.85 -9.14 -18.34
N TYR A 41 11.42 -7.91 -18.62
CA TYR A 41 10.09 -7.42 -18.25
C TYR A 41 8.93 -8.30 -18.77
N PRO A 42 8.89 -8.76 -20.04
CA PRO A 42 7.83 -9.66 -20.52
C PRO A 42 7.64 -10.94 -19.70
N ASN A 43 8.70 -11.44 -19.06
CA ASN A 43 8.69 -12.64 -18.21
C ASN A 43 8.71 -12.32 -16.71
N THR A 44 8.70 -11.04 -16.34
CA THR A 44 8.68 -10.58 -14.96
C THR A 44 7.24 -10.51 -14.44
N ARG A 45 7.02 -11.05 -13.23
CA ARG A 45 5.76 -10.93 -12.49
C ARG A 45 5.95 -9.99 -11.31
N LEU A 46 5.01 -9.07 -11.14
CA LEU A 46 4.99 -8.05 -10.08
C LEU A 46 3.94 -8.43 -9.05
N TYR A 47 4.36 -8.66 -7.82
CA TYR A 47 3.49 -8.93 -6.70
C TYR A 47 3.47 -7.69 -5.80
N GLN A 48 2.34 -6.99 -5.75
CA GLN A 48 2.16 -5.80 -4.93
C GLN A 48 1.32 -6.14 -3.71
N ASP A 49 1.90 -6.00 -2.53
CA ASP A 49 1.19 -6.17 -1.25
C ASP A 49 -0.06 -5.26 -1.19
N GLY A 50 -1.16 -5.83 -0.69
CA GLY A 50 -2.46 -5.15 -0.61
C GLY A 50 -3.25 -5.07 -1.92
N LEU A 51 -2.85 -5.77 -3.00
CA LEU A 51 -3.56 -5.75 -4.28
C LEU A 51 -4.57 -6.92 -4.40
N PRO A 52 -5.89 -6.67 -4.39
CA PRO A 52 -6.91 -7.73 -4.51
C PRO A 52 -6.97 -8.39 -5.89
N VAL A 53 -7.05 -9.72 -5.90
CA VAL A 53 -7.41 -10.51 -7.09
C VAL A 53 -8.90 -10.32 -7.39
N CYS A 54 -9.24 -9.29 -8.15
CA CYS A 54 -10.62 -8.85 -8.42
C CYS A 54 -10.91 -8.46 -9.88
N GLY A 55 -9.95 -8.62 -10.78
CA GLY A 55 -10.10 -8.25 -12.20
C GLY A 55 -10.08 -6.73 -12.46
N LYS A 56 -9.76 -5.93 -11.43
CA LYS A 56 -9.62 -4.47 -11.48
C LYS A 56 -8.27 -4.00 -10.96
N GLU A 57 -7.29 -4.90 -10.90
CA GLU A 57 -5.95 -4.66 -10.37
C GLU A 57 -5.32 -3.45 -11.05
N MET A 58 -5.39 -3.41 -12.39
CA MET A 58 -4.82 -2.31 -13.17
C MET A 58 -5.54 -0.98 -12.94
N ASP A 59 -6.87 -0.99 -12.77
CA ASP A 59 -7.64 0.22 -12.47
C ASP A 59 -7.24 0.80 -11.11
N LEU A 60 -7.09 -0.06 -10.10
CA LEU A 60 -6.64 0.32 -8.76
C LEU A 60 -5.23 0.93 -8.79
N VAL A 61 -4.29 0.33 -9.53
CA VAL A 61 -2.95 0.90 -9.69
C VAL A 61 -3.02 2.26 -10.38
N GLN A 62 -3.82 2.42 -11.44
CA GLN A 62 -3.97 3.70 -12.14
C GLN A 62 -4.55 4.79 -11.24
N GLU A 63 -5.51 4.47 -10.38
CA GLU A 63 -6.06 5.42 -9.41
C GLU A 63 -5.00 5.87 -8.41
N LEU A 64 -4.21 4.93 -7.87
CA LEU A 64 -3.14 5.25 -6.92
C LEU A 64 -1.99 6.06 -7.56
N VAL A 65 -1.69 5.83 -8.84
CA VAL A 65 -0.79 6.69 -9.63
C VAL A 65 -1.33 8.11 -9.73
N LYS A 66 -2.62 8.28 -10.04
CA LYS A 66 -3.29 9.60 -10.11
C LYS A 66 -3.28 10.33 -8.77
N MET A 67 -3.33 9.58 -7.66
CA MET A 67 -3.18 10.11 -6.30
C MET A 67 -1.73 10.44 -5.92
N GLY A 68 -0.76 10.21 -6.80
CA GLY A 68 0.64 10.55 -6.58
C GLY A 68 1.45 9.48 -5.85
N SER A 69 0.99 8.23 -5.79
CA SER A 69 1.74 7.15 -5.13
C SER A 69 2.99 6.78 -5.92
N ARG A 70 4.17 7.10 -5.38
CA ARG A 70 5.47 6.80 -5.99
C ARG A 70 5.69 5.31 -6.25
N ASN A 71 5.27 4.46 -5.31
CA ASN A 71 5.33 3.01 -5.50
C ASN A 71 4.55 2.54 -6.74
N HIS A 72 3.31 3.02 -6.88
CA HIS A 72 2.44 2.64 -8.00
C HIS A 72 2.91 3.25 -9.33
N GLN A 73 3.60 4.39 -9.30
CA GLN A 73 4.27 4.93 -10.49
C GLN A 73 5.35 3.96 -10.99
N ILE A 74 6.19 3.42 -10.10
CA ILE A 74 7.20 2.41 -10.48
C ILE A 74 6.53 1.15 -11.04
N LEU A 75 5.47 0.64 -10.40
CA LEU A 75 4.71 -0.51 -10.91
C LEU A 75 4.17 -0.25 -12.33
N MET A 76 3.57 0.92 -12.55
CA MET A 76 3.00 1.29 -13.84
C MET A 76 4.07 1.32 -14.94
N GLU A 77 5.26 1.85 -14.66
CA GLU A 77 6.36 1.87 -15.62
C GLU A 77 6.84 0.44 -15.96
N LEU A 78 6.96 -0.45 -14.97
CA LEU A 78 7.33 -1.84 -15.21
C LEU A 78 6.28 -2.58 -16.04
N ILE A 79 4.99 -2.32 -15.78
CA ILE A 79 3.87 -2.90 -16.56
C ILE A 79 3.92 -2.40 -18.01
N GLN A 80 4.19 -1.11 -18.23
CA GLN A 80 4.34 -0.54 -19.57
C GLN A 80 5.50 -1.19 -20.37
N LEU A 81 6.52 -1.69 -19.68
CA LEU A 81 7.63 -2.43 -20.29
C LEU A 81 7.33 -3.91 -20.51
N GLY A 82 6.17 -4.41 -20.09
CA GLY A 82 5.68 -5.78 -20.35
C GLY A 82 5.60 -6.67 -19.12
N ALA A 83 5.94 -6.17 -17.93
CA ALA A 83 5.78 -6.94 -16.70
C ALA A 83 4.30 -7.19 -16.38
N LYS A 84 4.02 -8.35 -15.79
CA LYS A 84 2.65 -8.78 -15.45
C LYS A 84 2.36 -8.49 -13.99
N LEU A 85 1.27 -7.77 -13.73
CA LEU A 85 0.79 -7.50 -12.38
C LEU A 85 -0.02 -8.69 -11.86
N GLU A 86 0.35 -9.20 -10.69
CA GLU A 86 -0.35 -10.27 -9.99
C GLU A 86 -0.98 -9.71 -8.71
N GLY A 87 -2.25 -10.03 -8.48
CA GLY A 87 -2.90 -9.73 -7.21
C GLY A 87 -2.37 -10.64 -6.10
N THR A 88 -2.28 -10.10 -4.89
CA THR A 88 -1.72 -10.79 -3.72
C THR A 88 -2.73 -10.95 -2.59
N GLU A 89 -3.99 -10.59 -2.81
CA GLU A 89 -5.01 -10.55 -1.76
C GLU A 89 -6.33 -11.18 -2.21
N ASP A 90 -6.99 -11.91 -1.30
CA ASP A 90 -8.37 -12.35 -1.47
C ASP A 90 -9.32 -11.18 -1.15
N PRO A 91 -10.11 -10.69 -2.12
CA PRO A 91 -11.06 -9.59 -1.90
C PRO A 91 -12.05 -9.87 -0.76
N LYS A 92 -12.41 -11.14 -0.51
CA LYS A 92 -13.33 -11.51 0.56
C LYS A 92 -12.71 -11.29 1.92
N LEU A 93 -11.43 -11.66 2.09
CA LEU A 93 -10.71 -11.45 3.35
C LEU A 93 -10.52 -9.96 3.64
N LEU A 94 -10.26 -9.15 2.62
CA LEU A 94 -10.16 -7.69 2.76
C LEU A 94 -11.50 -7.06 3.17
N LEU A 95 -12.62 -7.51 2.59
CA LEU A 95 -13.95 -7.03 2.96
C LEU A 95 -14.33 -7.44 4.39
N GLU A 96 -13.99 -8.67 4.79
CA GLU A 96 -14.15 -9.11 6.18
C GLU A 96 -13.39 -8.20 7.14
N GLU A 97 -12.09 -7.97 6.90
CA GLU A 97 -11.25 -7.08 7.70
C GLU A 97 -11.85 -5.67 7.79
N TYR A 98 -12.31 -5.12 6.66
CA TYR A 98 -12.96 -3.81 6.61
C TYR A 98 -14.23 -3.75 7.47
N THR A 99 -15.12 -4.74 7.35
CA THR A 99 -16.35 -4.81 8.17
C THR A 99 -16.00 -4.86 9.65
N TYR A 100 -15.01 -5.66 10.04
CA TYR A 100 -14.59 -5.75 11.43
C TYR A 100 -13.97 -4.45 11.95
N LEU A 101 -13.13 -3.77 11.16
CA LEU A 101 -12.57 -2.47 11.48
C LEU A 101 -13.66 -1.42 11.69
N LYS A 102 -14.66 -1.41 10.80
CA LYS A 102 -15.80 -0.51 10.88
C LYS A 102 -16.60 -0.75 12.16
N ASP A 103 -16.92 -2.00 12.48
CA ASP A 103 -17.66 -2.38 13.69
C ASP A 103 -16.85 -2.09 14.98
N ALA A 104 -15.53 -2.34 14.97
CA ALA A 104 -14.66 -2.05 16.11
C ALA A 104 -14.51 -0.53 16.34
N SER A 105 -14.43 0.26 15.26
CA SER A 105 -14.40 1.72 15.32
C SER A 105 -15.69 2.34 15.87
N ALA A 106 -16.83 1.64 15.70
CA ALA A 106 -18.10 2.02 16.30
C ALA A 106 -18.20 1.67 17.80
N HIS A 107 -17.27 0.87 18.33
CA HIS A 107 -17.29 0.35 19.70
C HIS A 107 -15.95 0.58 20.45
N LEU A 108 -15.26 1.69 20.17
CA LEU A 108 -13.91 2.01 20.67
C LEU A 108 -13.74 1.97 22.21
N ASP A 109 -14.84 2.09 22.95
CA ASP A 109 -14.88 2.12 24.42
C ASP A 109 -15.14 0.75 25.07
N ASP A 110 -15.43 -0.32 24.30
CA ASP A 110 -15.64 -1.67 24.87
C ASP A 110 -14.32 -2.49 24.93
N PRO A 111 -13.82 -2.81 26.14
CA PRO A 111 -12.63 -3.66 26.31
C PRO A 111 -12.79 -5.07 25.74
N LYS A 112 -14.03 -5.60 25.65
CA LYS A 112 -14.30 -6.92 25.05
C LYS A 112 -14.22 -6.86 23.53
N GLY A 113 -14.74 -5.80 22.92
CA GLY A 113 -14.56 -5.49 21.49
C GLY A 113 -13.09 -5.44 21.08
N LYS A 114 -12.23 -4.77 21.86
CA LYS A 114 -10.78 -4.70 21.60
C LYS A 114 -10.07 -6.05 21.63
N LYS A 115 -10.35 -6.91 22.63
CA LYS A 115 -9.74 -8.26 22.71
C LYS A 115 -10.21 -9.18 21.58
N LYS A 116 -11.48 -9.08 21.18
CA LYS A 116 -12.03 -9.85 20.06
C LYS A 116 -11.37 -9.43 18.74
N TYR A 117 -11.23 -8.11 18.53
CA TYR A 117 -10.52 -7.53 17.38
C TYR A 117 -9.07 -8.02 17.30
N GLN A 118 -8.31 -7.98 18.40
CA GLN A 118 -6.90 -8.41 18.40
C GLN A 118 -6.71 -9.89 17.99
N ARG A 119 -7.57 -10.81 18.47
CA ARG A 119 -7.52 -12.22 18.07
C ARG A 119 -7.87 -12.42 16.60
N LEU A 120 -8.87 -11.69 16.14
CA LEU A 120 -9.35 -11.80 14.77
C LEU A 120 -8.35 -11.20 13.77
N ALA A 121 -7.79 -10.03 14.07
CA ALA A 121 -6.73 -9.39 13.29
C ALA A 121 -5.51 -10.32 13.17
N GLY A 122 -5.12 -11.01 14.24
CA GLY A 122 -4.05 -12.01 14.17
C GLY A 122 -4.38 -13.20 13.25
N THR A 123 -5.64 -13.63 13.22
CA THR A 123 -6.10 -14.73 12.36
C THR A 123 -6.21 -14.29 10.89
N LEU A 124 -6.71 -13.07 10.64
CA LEU A 124 -6.84 -12.48 9.31
C LEU A 124 -5.46 -12.19 8.71
N LEU A 125 -4.53 -11.65 9.50
CA LEU A 125 -3.14 -11.42 9.08
C LEU A 125 -2.47 -12.73 8.65
N GLN A 126 -2.62 -13.82 9.42
CA GLN A 126 -2.08 -15.13 9.04
C GLN A 126 -2.69 -15.68 7.74
N LYS A 127 -4.00 -15.48 7.52
CA LYS A 127 -4.65 -15.89 6.27
C LYS A 127 -4.16 -15.06 5.08
N ARG A 128 -3.89 -13.78 5.31
CA ARG A 128 -3.33 -12.84 4.33
C ARG A 128 -1.92 -13.23 3.92
N ASP A 129 -1.04 -13.44 4.90
CA ASP A 129 0.35 -13.84 4.69
C ASP A 129 0.48 -15.21 4.00
N SER A 130 -0.56 -16.05 4.09
CA SER A 130 -0.59 -17.37 3.44
C SER A 130 -1.18 -17.35 2.03
N TYR A 131 -1.79 -16.23 1.61
CA TYR A 131 -2.38 -16.11 0.29
C TYR A 131 -1.30 -15.64 -0.69
N ILE A 132 -0.93 -16.51 -1.61
CA ILE A 132 -0.14 -16.15 -2.80
C ILE A 132 -0.91 -16.76 -3.98
N GLY A 133 -1.36 -15.89 -4.88
CA GLY A 133 -2.04 -16.25 -6.12
C GLY A 133 -1.13 -16.93 -7.13
#